data_AF-A0A3D2VYV3-F1
#
_entry.id   AF-A0A3D2VYV3-F1
#
_cell.length_a   1.000
_cell.length_b   1.000
_cell.length_c   1.000
_cell.angle_alpha   90.00
_cell.angle_beta   90.00
_cell.angle_gamma   90.00
#
_symmetry.space_group_name_H-M   'P 1'
#
loop_
_entity.id
_entity.type
_entity.pdbx_description
1 polymer ?
#
loop_
_entity_poly.entity_id
_entity_poly.type
_entity_poly.pdbx_seq_one_letter_code
_entity_poly.pdbx_strand_id
1 'polypeptide(L)' 'MSFIVNSSPGAGFRFEPSVTFADAKEALGHALGLATRGMRLIKIKNTETGEILDEKGLRQSLSHVEGAS' A
#
# COMPACT_ATOMS: atom_id res chain seq x y z
N MET A 1 -13.23 -4.01 -2.47
CA MET A 1 -11.80 -4.11 -2.81
C MET A 1 -10.94 -4.16 -1.57
N SER A 2 -10.43 -5.35 -1.27
CA SER A 2 -9.43 -5.51 -0.21
C SER A 2 -8.02 -5.37 -0.77
N PHE A 3 -7.10 -4.87 0.06
CA PHE A 3 -5.72 -4.58 -0.30
C PHE A 3 -4.76 -5.15 0.73
N ILE A 4 -3.77 -5.91 0.28
CA ILE A 4 -2.71 -6.45 1.15
C ILE A 4 -1.48 -5.55 1.03
N VAL A 5 -1.07 -4.95 2.14
CA VAL A 5 0.17 -4.17 2.22
C VAL A 5 1.29 -5.05 2.75
N ASN A 6 2.36 -5.15 1.96
CA ASN A 6 3.61 -5.82 2.31
C ASN A 6 4.75 -4.82 2.33
N SER A 7 5.75 -5.03 3.17
CA SER A 7 6.94 -4.20 3.20
C SER A 7 8.18 -5.02 3.54
N SER A 8 9.34 -4.49 3.17
CA SER A 8 10.63 -5.00 3.62
C SER A 8 11.25 -4.03 4.62
N PRO A 9 11.92 -4.51 5.67
CA PRO A 9 12.63 -3.62 6.57
C PRO A 9 13.75 -2.87 5.84
N GLY A 10 13.91 -1.59 6.18
CA GLY A 10 15.13 -0.86 5.88
C GLY A 10 16.32 -1.43 6.67
N ALA A 11 17.54 -1.01 6.32
CA ALA A 11 18.74 -1.42 7.05
C ALA A 11 18.60 -1.09 8.56
N GLY A 12 18.73 -2.09 9.42
CA GLY A 12 18.59 -1.94 10.87
C GLY A 12 17.16 -2.01 11.43
N PHE A 13 16.14 -2.24 10.59
CA PHE A 13 14.75 -2.37 11.04
C PHE A 13 14.26 -3.82 11.07
N ARG A 14 13.19 -4.08 11.84
CA ARG A 14 12.52 -5.39 11.90
C ARG A 14 11.43 -5.49 10.84
N PHE A 15 11.15 -6.72 10.40
CA PHE A 15 10.01 -7.00 9.53
C PHE A 15 8.70 -6.62 10.23
N GLU A 16 7.86 -5.84 9.52
CA GLU A 16 6.47 -5.62 9.89
C GLU A 16 5.61 -6.70 9.19
N PRO A 17 4.59 -7.27 9.86
CA PRO A 17 3.71 -8.27 9.26
C PRO A 17 2.85 -7.64 8.15
N SER A 18 2.47 -8.48 7.18
CA SER A 18 1.51 -8.09 6.15
C SER A 18 0.15 -7.77 6.77
N VAL A 19 -0.49 -6.70 6.31
CA VAL A 19 -1.83 -6.30 6.78
C VAL A 19 -2.78 -6.20 5.59
N THR A 20 -4.01 -6.67 5.79
CA THR A 20 -5.08 -6.56 4.80
C THR A 20 -6.05 -5.47 5.22
N PHE A 21 -6.36 -4.57 4.29
CA PHE A 21 -7.31 -3.47 4.46
C PHE A 21 -8.51 -3.69 3.54
N ALA A 22 -9.68 -3.18 3.95
CA ALA A 22 -10.91 -3.28 3.17
C ALA A 22 -11.08 -2.13 2.15
N ASP A 23 -10.23 -1.10 2.25
CA ASP A 23 -10.28 0.10 1.44
C ASP A 23 -8.89 0.53 0.95
N ALA A 24 -8.86 1.16 -0.23
CA ALA A 24 -7.64 1.62 -0.89
C ALA A 24 -6.98 2.81 -0.16
N LYS A 25 -7.76 3.73 0.41
CA LYS A 25 -7.24 4.89 1.16
C LYS A 25 -6.61 4.43 2.47
N GLU A 26 -7.21 3.46 3.15
CA GLU A 26 -6.63 2.87 4.37
C GLU A 26 -5.30 2.16 4.07
N ALA A 27 -5.26 1.35 3.01
CA ALA A 27 -4.03 0.70 2.57
C ALA A 27 -2.93 1.69 2.20
N LEU A 28 -3.29 2.79 1.50
CA LEU A 28 -2.36 3.86 1.16
C LEU A 28 -1.83 4.57 2.42
N GLY A 29 -2.70 4.90 3.37
CA GLY A 29 -2.31 5.52 4.64
C GLY A 29 -1.35 4.64 5.44
N HIS A 30 -1.61 3.33 5.49
CA HIS A 30 -0.71 2.38 6.15
C HIS A 30 0.65 2.27 5.44
N ALA A 31 0.65 2.21 4.10
CA ALA A 31 1.88 2.19 3.31
C ALA A 31 2.75 3.43 3.57
N LEU A 32 2.15 4.62 3.62
CA LEU A 32 2.84 5.85 3.99
C LEU A 32 3.40 5.78 5.41
N GLY A 33 2.62 5.25 6.36
CA GLY A 33 3.07 5.00 7.72
C GLY A 33 4.32 4.12 7.79
N LEU A 34 4.34 3.01 7.05
CA LEU A 34 5.50 2.11 6.96
C LEU A 34 6.73 2.83 6.36
N ALA A 35 6.53 3.66 5.32
CA ALA A 35 7.61 4.42 4.71
C ALA A 35 8.24 5.41 5.72
N THR A 36 7.42 6.13 6.48
CA THR A 36 7.91 7.06 7.53
C THR A 36 8.67 6.35 8.65
N ARG A 37 8.37 5.07 8.91
CA ARG A 37 9.07 4.22 9.88
C ARG A 37 10.36 3.60 9.32
N GLY A 38 10.75 3.94 8.09
CA GLY A 38 11.98 3.45 7.47
C GLY A 38 11.83 2.10 6.75
N MET A 39 10.61 1.59 6.57
CA MET A 39 10.38 0.43 5.70
C MET A 39 10.58 0.80 4.23
N ARG A 40 10.93 -0.19 3.41
CA ARG A 40 11.19 -0.04 1.97
C ARG A 40 10.47 -1.13 1.19
N LEU A 41 10.48 -1.01 -0.14
CA LEU A 41 9.86 -1.97 -1.05
C LEU A 41 8.39 -2.26 -0.69
N ILE A 42 7.66 -1.22 -0.30
CA ILE A 42 6.28 -1.33 0.12
C ILE A 42 5.43 -1.64 -1.12
N LYS A 43 4.72 -2.77 -1.08
CA LYS A 43 3.89 -3.28 -2.17
C LYS A 43 2.47 -3.44 -1.66
N ILE A 44 1.51 -2.94 -2.44
CA ILE A 44 0.10 -2.98 -2.15
C ILE A 44 -0.57 -3.84 -3.22
N LYS A 45 -1.06 -5.00 -2.83
CA LYS A 45 -1.73 -5.93 -3.74
C LYS A 45 -3.24 -5.76 -3.65
N ASN A 46 -3.91 -5.49 -4.77
CA ASN A 46 -5.36 -5.59 -4.88
C ASN A 46 -5.75 -7.07 -4.90
N THR A 47 -6.61 -7.51 -3.96
CA THR A 47 -6.99 -8.92 -3.86
C THR A 47 -7.97 -9.38 -4.93
N GLU A 48 -8.71 -8.44 -5.54
CA GLU A 48 -9.70 -8.75 -6.57
C GLU A 48 -9.05 -8.85 -7.95
N THR A 49 -8.21 -7.88 -8.31
CA THR A 49 -7.55 -7.86 -9.63
C THR A 49 -6.20 -8.58 -9.64
N GLY A 50 -5.61 -8.82 -8.47
CA GLY A 50 -4.25 -9.35 -8.34
C GLY A 50 -3.14 -8.34 -8.63
N GLU A 51 -3.50 -7.10 -9.01
CA GLU A 51 -2.56 -6.04 -9.34
C GLU A 51 -1.70 -5.66 -8.14
N ILE A 52 -0.41 -5.37 -8.39
CA ILE A 52 0.54 -4.95 -7.37
C ILE A 52 0.97 -3.52 -7.69
N LEU A 53 0.67 -2.62 -6.76
CA LEU A 53 0.95 -1.19 -6.86
C LEU A 53 1.94 -0.79 -5.77
N ASP A 54 2.78 0.19 -6.05
CA ASP A 54 3.45 0.96 -5.01
C ASP A 54 2.57 2.15 -4.56
N GLU A 55 3.05 2.92 -3.58
CA GLU A 55 2.35 4.09 -3.06
C GLU A 55 1.92 5.07 -4.17
N LYS A 56 2.81 5.35 -5.13
CA LYS A 56 2.54 6.29 -6.21
C LYS A 56 1.47 5.73 -7.15
N GLY A 57 1.60 4.45 -7.52
CA GLY A 57 0.62 3.76 -8.36
C GLY A 57 -0.77 3.75 -7.75
N LEU A 58 -0.90 3.46 -6.45
CA LEU A 58 -2.19 3.47 -5.78
C LEU A 58 -2.77 4.88 -5.64
N ARG A 59 -1.94 5.90 -5.35
CA ARG A 59 -2.39 7.29 -5.34
C ARG A 59 -2.92 7.74 -6.71
N GLN A 60 -2.25 7.35 -7.79
CA GLN A 60 -2.71 7.65 -9.15
C GLN A 60 -4.05 6.97 -9.46
N SER A 61 -4.18 5.69 -9.11
CA SER A 61 -5.44 4.94 -9.27
C SER A 61 -6.61 5.63 -8.55
N LEU A 62 -6.41 6.05 -7.29
CA LEU A 62 -7.41 6.79 -6.51
C LEU A 62 -7.80 8.12 -7.17
N SER A 63 -6.82 8.90 -7.63
CA SER A 63 -7.10 10.18 -8.29
C SER A 63 -7.87 10.03 -9.60
N HIS A 64 -7.69 8.91 -10.30
CA HIS A 64 -8.42 8.61 -11.53
C HIS A 64 -9.88 8.22 -11.24
N VAL A 65 -10.12 7.49 -10.14
CA VAL A 65 -11.47 7.12 -9.70
C VAL A 65 -12.23 8.35 -9.17
N GLU A 66 -11.59 9.22 -8.39
CA GLU A 66 -12.24 10.41 -7.83
C GLU A 66 -12.52 11.49 -8.89
N GLY A 67 -11.73 11.58 -9.97
CA GLY A 67 -11.96 12.49 -11.09
C GLY A 67 -13.00 12.00 -12.11
N ALA A 68 -13.47 10.76 -11.99
CA ALA A 68 -14.50 10.17 -12.86
C ALA A 68 -15.93 10.28 -12.29
N SER A 69 -16.11 11.06 -11.22
CA SER A 69 -17.40 11.32 -10.55
C SER A 69 -17.92 12.73 -10.85
#